data_AF-A0A1V5RR25-F1
#
_entry.id   AF-A0A1V5RR25-F1
#
_cell.length_a   1.000
_cell.length_b   1.000
_cell.length_c   1.000
_cell.angle_alpha   90.00
_cell.angle_beta   90.00
_cell.angle_gamma   90.00
#
_symmetry.space_group_name_H-M   'P 1'
#
loop_
_entity.id
_entity.type
_entity.pdbx_description
1 polymer ?
#
loop_
_entity_poly.entity_id
_entity_poly.type
_entity_poly.pdbx_seq_one_letter_code
_entity_poly.pdbx_strand_id
1 'polypeptide(L)'
;MLERRPLAVKVDNDPAVVPQSGMGRADVVVESPKEACMTRFTAVFQSQDAARIGSIRSARIIDKELPIIFDAILAFSGAVGPVRQMLYNAEDLNGQILEQALNGAAFFRDPNIRVPFNLFANTDTLWRVATQKGWNLAPEPTAAWRFSEGAPAGGAAATAVSIPFPKNLPVSWAYDAGSGRWLRSIGGSAHIDKAEGKQLSAANVVVLTVNTVQTLIPEQGTQLTSGPCSNASVEVQLWGRGPARILRDGQVYEGQWVREGRDAPFRFVDDQGRDLPLKPGNSWWQIVPPSVDVTIQ
;
A
#
# COMPACT_ATOMS: atom_id res chain seq x y z
N MET A 1 -15.39 19.21 -2.79
CA MET A 1 -14.84 18.10 -3.62
C MET A 1 -13.34 18.04 -3.39
N LEU A 2 -12.69 16.91 -3.68
CA LEU A 2 -11.23 16.84 -3.65
C LEU A 2 -10.68 17.62 -4.86
N GLU A 3 -9.67 18.47 -4.65
CA GLU A 3 -9.09 19.30 -5.73
C GLU A 3 -7.68 18.86 -6.12
N ARG A 4 -7.10 17.93 -5.35
CA ARG A 4 -5.73 17.45 -5.51
C ARG A 4 -5.73 15.95 -5.70
N ARG A 5 -5.11 15.50 -6.79
CA ARG A 5 -4.99 14.09 -7.15
C ARG A 5 -4.12 13.35 -6.13
N PRO A 6 -4.50 12.16 -5.65
CA PRO A 6 -3.66 11.42 -4.71
C PRO A 6 -2.27 11.09 -5.27
N LEU A 7 -1.30 10.94 -4.39
CA LEU A 7 0.02 10.39 -4.71
C LEU A 7 0.10 8.96 -4.21
N ALA A 8 0.46 8.01 -5.06
CA ALA A 8 0.81 6.64 -4.67
C ALA A 8 2.33 6.47 -4.72
N VAL A 9 2.99 6.50 -3.55
CA VAL A 9 4.44 6.47 -3.44
C VAL A 9 4.93 5.06 -3.08
N LYS A 10 5.83 4.49 -3.89
CA LYS A 10 6.45 3.19 -3.61
C LYS A 10 7.50 3.31 -2.53
N VAL A 11 7.38 2.52 -1.47
CA VAL A 11 8.30 2.54 -0.33
C VAL A 11 8.84 1.13 -0.06
N ASP A 12 10.14 1.06 0.23
CA ASP A 12 10.85 -0.18 0.56
C ASP A 12 10.33 -0.81 1.86
N ASN A 13 10.38 -2.13 1.94
CA ASN A 13 10.20 -2.88 3.19
C ASN A 13 11.32 -3.90 3.42
N ASP A 14 12.50 -3.63 2.87
CA ASP A 14 13.72 -4.35 3.25
C ASP A 14 14.04 -4.12 4.75
N PRO A 15 14.44 -5.16 5.51
CA PRO A 15 14.85 -4.99 6.91
C PRO A 15 15.89 -3.90 7.13
N ALA A 16 16.77 -3.64 6.14
CA ALA A 16 17.79 -2.60 6.22
C ALA A 16 17.24 -1.16 6.21
N VAL A 17 15.96 -0.96 5.88
CA VAL A 17 15.31 0.36 5.87
C VAL A 17 14.25 0.53 6.95
N VAL A 18 13.98 -0.51 7.73
CA VAL A 18 13.05 -0.37 8.86
C VAL A 18 13.78 0.38 9.97
N PRO A 19 13.25 1.51 10.47
CA PRO A 19 11.95 2.12 10.12
C PRO A 19 11.94 3.04 8.88
N GLN A 20 10.85 2.98 8.10
CA GLN A 20 10.56 3.88 6.98
C GLN A 20 10.24 5.31 7.47
N SER A 21 10.30 6.29 6.56
CA SER A 21 9.97 7.70 6.84
C SER A 21 8.65 8.11 6.19
N GLY A 22 7.79 8.84 6.90
CA GLY A 22 6.62 9.55 6.36
C GLY A 22 5.37 8.69 6.13
N MET A 23 5.41 7.41 6.48
CA MET A 23 4.30 6.46 6.36
C MET A 23 3.13 6.81 7.28
N GLY A 24 3.40 7.42 8.43
CA GLY A 24 2.37 7.84 9.41
C GLY A 24 1.47 8.96 8.92
N ARG A 25 1.84 9.64 7.81
CA ARG A 25 1.11 10.74 7.20
C ARG A 25 0.22 10.31 6.03
N ALA A 26 0.33 9.05 5.60
CA ALA A 26 -0.46 8.52 4.49
C ALA A 26 -1.92 8.24 4.90
N ASP A 27 -2.85 8.49 3.99
CA ASP A 27 -4.28 8.18 4.16
C ASP A 27 -4.54 6.68 4.02
N VAL A 28 -3.85 6.05 3.07
CA VAL A 28 -3.90 4.60 2.86
C VAL A 28 -2.47 4.08 2.69
N VAL A 29 -2.14 2.99 3.36
CA VAL A 29 -0.91 2.26 3.08
C VAL A 29 -1.28 0.84 2.64
N VAL A 30 -0.81 0.45 1.46
CA VAL A 30 -0.96 -0.90 0.94
C VAL A 30 0.36 -1.64 1.13
N GLU A 31 0.36 -2.68 1.96
CA GLU A 31 1.43 -3.67 2.03
C GLU A 31 1.07 -4.86 1.14
N SER A 32 1.89 -5.13 0.13
CA SER A 32 1.67 -6.22 -0.80
C SER A 32 2.86 -7.16 -0.88
N PRO A 33 2.64 -8.47 -1.13
CA PRO A 33 3.71 -9.40 -1.45
C PRO A 33 4.47 -8.95 -2.68
N LYS A 34 5.75 -9.30 -2.72
CA LYS A 34 6.64 -9.12 -3.86
C LYS A 34 7.53 -10.37 -4.00
N GLU A 35 8.48 -10.31 -4.92
CA GLU A 35 9.49 -11.34 -5.10
C GLU A 35 10.25 -11.67 -3.80
N ALA A 36 10.90 -12.84 -3.78
CA ALA A 36 11.79 -13.28 -2.72
C ALA A 36 11.14 -13.42 -1.33
N CYS A 37 9.83 -13.64 -1.28
CA CYS A 37 9.06 -13.75 -0.02
C CYS A 37 9.27 -12.51 0.86
N MET A 38 9.02 -11.34 0.29
CA MET A 38 9.08 -10.06 0.98
C MET A 38 7.83 -9.26 0.64
N THR A 39 7.62 -8.14 1.32
CA THR A 39 6.58 -7.18 0.97
C THR A 39 7.15 -5.86 0.47
N ARG A 40 6.29 -5.01 -0.08
CA ARG A 40 6.56 -3.64 -0.53
C ARG A 40 5.38 -2.79 -0.10
N PHE A 41 5.62 -1.52 0.21
CA PHE A 41 4.54 -0.58 0.48
C PHE A 41 4.22 0.28 -0.75
N THR A 42 2.94 0.65 -0.86
CA THR A 42 2.47 1.83 -1.58
C THR A 42 1.76 2.73 -0.59
N ALA A 43 2.32 3.91 -0.31
CA ALA A 43 1.73 4.91 0.57
C ALA A 43 0.94 5.93 -0.26
N VAL A 44 -0.35 6.06 0.01
CA VAL A 44 -1.27 6.95 -0.69
C VAL A 44 -1.51 8.21 0.14
N PHE A 45 -1.22 9.37 -0.44
CA PHE A 45 -1.38 10.68 0.18
C PHE A 45 -2.41 11.49 -0.59
N GLN A 46 -3.35 12.11 0.12
CA GLN A 46 -4.35 13.01 -0.41
C GLN A 46 -4.61 14.15 0.59
N SER A 47 -4.90 13.83 1.85
CA SER A 47 -5.33 14.80 2.88
C SER A 47 -4.17 15.48 3.59
N GLN A 48 -2.98 14.86 3.57
CA GLN A 48 -1.82 15.29 4.33
C GLN A 48 -0.55 15.26 3.48
N ASP A 49 0.37 16.15 3.84
CA ASP A 49 1.70 16.21 3.25
C ASP A 49 2.72 15.48 4.14
N ALA A 50 3.78 14.97 3.52
CA ALA A 50 4.96 14.41 4.16
C ALA A 50 6.23 15.07 3.58
N ALA A 51 7.00 15.73 4.45
CA ALA A 51 8.25 16.38 4.05
C ALA A 51 9.32 15.38 3.59
N ARG A 52 9.23 14.13 4.08
CA ARG A 52 10.13 13.03 3.75
C ARG A 52 9.37 11.71 3.72
N ILE A 53 9.21 11.14 2.53
CA ILE A 53 8.66 9.79 2.32
C ILE A 53 9.69 8.88 1.65
N GLY A 54 9.87 7.68 2.18
CA GLY A 54 10.78 6.68 1.63
C GLY A 54 11.30 5.68 2.67
N SER A 55 12.29 4.86 2.34
CA SER A 55 13.07 4.87 1.10
C SER A 55 12.24 4.49 -0.13
N ILE A 56 12.28 5.32 -1.18
CA ILE A 56 11.51 5.09 -2.41
C ILE A 56 12.13 3.98 -3.23
N ARG A 57 11.27 3.09 -3.74
CA ARG A 57 11.69 1.87 -4.45
C ARG A 57 10.92 1.60 -5.71
N SER A 58 11.27 0.49 -6.34
CA SER A 58 10.79 0.13 -7.65
C SER A 58 9.27 -0.08 -7.66
N ALA A 59 8.65 0.10 -8.83
CA ALA A 59 7.30 -0.35 -9.06
C ALA A 59 7.26 -1.87 -9.30
N ARG A 60 6.07 -2.46 -9.15
CA ARG A 60 5.71 -3.86 -9.35
C ARG A 60 4.42 -3.94 -10.18
N ILE A 61 4.04 -5.14 -10.62
CA ILE A 61 2.86 -5.36 -11.45
C ILE A 61 1.58 -4.80 -10.78
N ILE A 62 1.45 -4.89 -9.45
CA ILE A 62 0.34 -4.33 -8.69
C ILE A 62 0.15 -2.82 -8.90
N ASP A 63 1.20 -2.10 -9.30
CA ASP A 63 1.14 -0.66 -9.54
C ASP A 63 0.44 -0.31 -10.87
N LYS A 64 -0.03 -1.32 -11.62
CA LYS A 64 -1.06 -1.15 -12.65
C LYS A 64 -2.45 -0.94 -12.07
N GLU A 65 -2.69 -1.37 -10.83
CA GLU A 65 -4.02 -1.41 -10.21
C GLU A 65 -4.22 -0.27 -9.22
N LEU A 66 -3.26 -0.05 -8.31
CA LEU A 66 -3.42 0.92 -7.23
C LEU A 66 -3.64 2.35 -7.72
N PRO A 67 -2.90 2.87 -8.73
CA PRO A 67 -3.17 4.20 -9.24
C PRO A 67 -4.56 4.34 -9.89
N ILE A 68 -5.16 3.26 -10.39
CA ILE A 68 -6.53 3.28 -10.93
C ILE A 68 -7.56 3.27 -9.80
N ILE A 69 -7.36 2.44 -8.79
CA ILE A 69 -8.25 2.36 -7.62
C ILE A 69 -8.35 3.72 -6.92
N PHE A 70 -7.21 4.40 -6.77
CA PHE A 70 -7.12 5.67 -6.04
C PHE A 70 -7.14 6.91 -6.93
N ASP A 71 -7.21 6.73 -8.25
CA ASP A 71 -6.96 7.80 -9.22
C ASP A 71 -5.70 8.62 -8.89
N ALA A 72 -4.58 7.92 -8.66
CA ALA A 72 -3.36 8.49 -8.09
C ALA A 72 -2.25 8.68 -9.13
N ILE A 73 -1.36 9.62 -8.84
CA ILE A 73 -0.05 9.75 -9.49
C ILE A 73 0.92 8.80 -8.80
N LEU A 74 1.50 7.86 -9.55
CA LEU A 74 2.46 6.88 -9.09
C LEU A 74 3.88 7.46 -9.05
N ALA A 75 4.52 7.44 -7.88
CA ALA A 75 5.90 7.88 -7.69
C ALA A 75 6.81 6.72 -7.25
N PHE A 76 7.91 6.48 -7.99
CA PHE A 76 8.76 5.30 -7.79
C PHE A 76 10.18 5.48 -8.34
N SER A 77 11.11 4.62 -7.92
CA SER A 77 12.53 4.75 -8.30
C SER A 77 12.86 4.20 -9.69
N GLY A 78 12.10 3.20 -10.15
CA GLY A 78 12.29 2.49 -11.42
C GLY A 78 11.54 1.16 -11.44
N ALA A 79 11.67 0.36 -12.49
CA ALA A 79 11.13 -1.00 -12.53
C ALA A 79 11.96 -1.86 -13.47
N VAL A 80 11.88 -3.19 -13.36
CA VAL A 80 12.48 -4.07 -14.38
C VAL A 80 11.82 -3.84 -15.73
N GLY A 81 12.58 -4.00 -16.81
CA GLY A 81 12.17 -3.62 -18.18
C GLY A 81 10.73 -4.03 -18.54
N PRO A 82 10.32 -5.30 -18.38
CA PRO A 82 8.96 -5.73 -18.69
C PRO A 82 7.89 -5.03 -17.84
N VAL A 83 8.09 -4.89 -16.53
CA VAL A 83 7.13 -4.21 -15.64
C VAL A 83 7.07 -2.72 -15.97
N ARG A 84 8.22 -2.09 -16.23
CA ARG A 84 8.30 -0.69 -16.65
C ARG A 84 7.50 -0.48 -17.94
N GLN A 85 7.67 -1.36 -18.93
CA GLN A 85 6.92 -1.30 -20.18
C GLN A 85 5.42 -1.48 -19.97
N MET A 86 4.99 -2.39 -19.08
CA MET A 86 3.57 -2.53 -18.74
C MET A 86 2.97 -1.25 -18.17
N LEU A 87 3.71 -0.52 -17.33
CA LEU A 87 3.24 0.74 -16.74
C LEU A 87 3.13 1.86 -17.77
N TYR A 88 4.15 2.04 -18.63
CA TYR A 88 4.14 3.10 -19.64
C TYR A 88 3.22 2.81 -20.83
N ASN A 89 2.88 1.54 -21.08
CA ASN A 89 1.93 1.16 -22.13
C ASN A 89 0.48 1.12 -21.64
N ALA A 90 0.24 1.31 -20.34
CA ALA A 90 -1.11 1.40 -19.80
C ALA A 90 -1.68 2.80 -20.09
N GLU A 91 -2.62 2.89 -21.05
CA GLU A 91 -3.19 4.16 -21.49
C GLU A 91 -3.87 4.94 -20.35
N ASP A 92 -4.46 4.21 -19.40
CA ASP A 92 -5.14 4.74 -18.21
C ASP A 92 -4.19 5.18 -17.09
N LEU A 93 -2.87 4.97 -17.25
CA LEU A 93 -1.83 5.56 -16.40
C LEU A 93 -1.10 6.72 -17.09
N ASN A 94 -1.52 7.09 -18.31
CA ASN A 94 -0.90 8.18 -19.02
C ASN A 94 -1.07 9.49 -18.23
N GLY A 95 0.03 10.22 -18.05
CA GLY A 95 0.04 11.43 -17.24
C GLY A 95 -0.05 11.19 -15.73
N GLN A 96 0.26 9.99 -15.23
CA GLN A 96 0.24 9.68 -13.80
C GLN A 96 1.55 9.05 -13.29
N ILE A 97 2.63 9.11 -14.07
CA ILE A 97 3.89 8.43 -13.73
C ILE A 97 5.01 9.43 -13.43
N LEU A 98 5.45 9.43 -12.17
CA LEU A 98 6.66 10.08 -11.69
C LEU A 98 7.73 9.03 -11.40
N GLU A 99 8.36 8.50 -12.44
CA GLU A 99 9.58 7.70 -12.29
C GLU A 99 10.79 8.61 -12.04
N GLN A 100 11.62 8.27 -11.05
CA GLN A 100 12.78 9.08 -10.65
C GLN A 100 13.74 9.40 -11.80
N ALA A 101 14.01 8.44 -12.68
CA ALA A 101 14.93 8.64 -13.80
C ALA A 101 14.46 9.72 -14.79
N LEU A 102 13.15 9.91 -14.94
CA LEU A 102 12.57 10.91 -15.85
C LEU A 102 12.16 12.21 -15.14
N ASN A 103 12.05 12.16 -13.81
CA ASN A 103 11.53 13.26 -13.00
C ASN A 103 12.45 13.55 -11.81
N GLY A 104 13.76 13.58 -12.04
CA GLY A 104 14.77 13.66 -10.97
C GLY A 104 14.55 14.79 -9.97
N ALA A 105 14.07 15.95 -10.42
CA ALA A 105 13.77 17.11 -9.57
C ALA A 105 12.61 16.87 -8.57
N ALA A 106 11.81 15.83 -8.76
CA ALA A 106 10.72 15.45 -7.87
C ALA A 106 11.21 14.62 -6.66
N PHE A 107 12.46 14.18 -6.68
CA PHE A 107 13.07 13.28 -5.68
C PHE A 107 14.38 13.87 -5.17
N PHE A 108 14.85 13.36 -4.02
CA PHE A 108 16.16 13.71 -3.49
C PHE A 108 16.84 12.48 -2.88
N ARG A 109 18.17 12.53 -2.74
CA ARG A 109 18.95 11.48 -2.08
C ARG A 109 19.54 11.97 -0.77
N ASP A 110 19.48 11.13 0.25
CA ASP A 110 20.20 11.35 1.49
C ASP A 110 21.63 10.78 1.36
N PRO A 111 22.69 11.59 1.36
CA PRO A 111 24.05 11.09 1.16
C PRO A 111 24.55 10.22 2.33
N ASN A 112 23.91 10.28 3.50
CA ASN A 112 24.32 9.52 4.69
C ASN A 112 23.74 8.10 4.72
N ILE A 113 22.85 7.77 3.79
CA ILE A 113 22.25 6.45 3.67
C ILE A 113 22.87 5.76 2.45
N ARG A 114 23.25 4.48 2.59
CA ARG A 114 23.85 3.72 1.48
C ARG A 114 22.86 3.54 0.33
N VAL A 115 23.36 3.59 -0.89
CA VAL A 115 22.61 3.13 -2.07
C VAL A 115 22.32 1.63 -1.91
N PRO A 116 21.10 1.15 -2.24
CA PRO A 116 20.02 1.85 -2.94
C PRO A 116 18.90 2.39 -2.02
N PHE A 117 19.14 2.47 -0.72
CA PHE A 117 18.12 2.82 0.28
C PHE A 117 17.97 4.32 0.52
N ASN A 118 18.64 5.15 -0.26
CA ASN A 118 18.80 6.57 0.07
C ASN A 118 17.92 7.52 -0.74
N LEU A 119 16.97 7.02 -1.52
CA LEU A 119 16.06 7.83 -2.30
C LEU A 119 14.81 8.20 -1.48
N PHE A 120 14.44 9.48 -1.49
CA PHE A 120 13.27 10.01 -0.79
C PHE A 120 12.55 11.03 -1.67
N ALA A 121 11.34 11.41 -1.28
CA ALA A 121 10.64 12.54 -1.85
C ALA A 121 9.96 13.39 -0.77
N ASN A 122 9.57 14.59 -1.16
CA ASN A 122 8.64 15.45 -0.43
C ASN A 122 7.34 15.49 -1.24
N THR A 123 6.20 15.22 -0.60
CA THR A 123 4.90 15.14 -1.31
C THR A 123 4.50 16.44 -1.96
N ASP A 124 4.78 17.59 -1.34
CA ASP A 124 4.52 18.91 -1.92
C ASP A 124 5.29 19.08 -3.24
N THR A 125 6.55 18.66 -3.27
CA THR A 125 7.35 18.68 -4.51
C THR A 125 6.81 17.72 -5.57
N LEU A 126 6.34 16.53 -5.19
CA LEU A 126 5.69 15.60 -6.13
C LEU A 126 4.43 16.23 -6.77
N TRP A 127 3.55 16.82 -5.95
CA TRP A 127 2.35 17.52 -6.45
C TRP A 127 2.67 18.74 -7.30
N ARG A 128 3.69 19.52 -6.94
CA ARG A 128 4.14 20.66 -7.73
C ARG A 128 4.62 20.23 -9.11
N VAL A 129 5.44 19.17 -9.20
CA VAL A 129 5.88 18.62 -10.49
C VAL A 129 4.69 18.07 -11.30
N ALA A 130 3.75 17.38 -10.65
CA ALA A 130 2.53 16.93 -11.32
C ALA A 130 1.68 18.09 -11.83
N THR A 131 1.54 19.17 -11.06
CA THR A 131 0.80 20.39 -11.44
C THR A 131 1.44 21.05 -12.66
N GLN A 132 2.78 21.16 -12.69
CA GLN A 132 3.51 21.71 -13.85
C GLN A 132 3.31 20.90 -15.13
N LYS A 133 2.99 19.60 -15.01
CA LYS A 133 2.69 18.71 -16.15
C LYS A 133 1.19 18.67 -16.50
N GLY A 134 0.33 19.35 -15.73
CA GLY A 134 -1.12 19.32 -15.89
C GLY A 134 -1.78 18.04 -15.37
N TRP A 135 -1.12 17.30 -14.48
CA TRP A 135 -1.55 15.97 -14.01
C TRP A 135 -2.24 15.97 -12.65
N ASN A 136 -2.08 17.04 -11.87
CA ASN A 136 -2.71 17.21 -10.57
C ASN A 136 -4.12 17.80 -10.74
N LEU A 137 -5.08 16.93 -11.02
CA LEU A 137 -6.47 17.27 -11.30
C LEU A 137 -7.37 16.88 -10.12
N ALA A 138 -8.63 17.32 -10.14
CA ALA A 138 -9.64 16.80 -9.23
C ALA A 138 -9.79 15.28 -9.45
N PRO A 139 -9.64 14.45 -8.42
CA PRO A 139 -9.62 13.01 -8.59
C PRO A 139 -11.03 12.39 -8.65
N GLU A 140 -11.13 11.29 -9.40
CA GLU A 140 -12.33 10.44 -9.50
C GLU A 140 -11.99 8.99 -9.11
N PRO A 141 -11.65 8.73 -7.83
CA PRO A 141 -11.22 7.39 -7.42
C PRO A 141 -12.36 6.38 -7.53
N THR A 142 -12.05 5.17 -7.98
CA THR A 142 -12.99 4.04 -7.97
C THR A 142 -13.09 3.38 -6.59
N ALA A 143 -12.23 3.75 -5.64
CA ALA A 143 -12.37 3.42 -4.23
C ALA A 143 -13.68 3.99 -3.64
N ALA A 144 -14.75 3.20 -3.69
CA ALA A 144 -16.10 3.60 -3.30
C ALA A 144 -16.41 3.19 -1.86
N TRP A 145 -15.63 3.69 -0.90
CA TRP A 145 -15.77 3.29 0.50
C TRP A 145 -16.80 4.14 1.24
N ARG A 146 -17.50 3.50 2.17
CA ARG A 146 -18.36 4.16 3.14
C ARG A 146 -17.61 4.38 4.44
N PHE A 147 -17.97 5.43 5.15
CA PHE A 147 -17.39 5.75 6.45
C PHE A 147 -18.47 5.91 7.51
N SER A 148 -18.15 5.53 8.74
CA SER A 148 -19.01 5.69 9.90
C SER A 148 -18.16 6.00 11.13
N GLU A 149 -18.50 7.07 11.86
CA GLU A 149 -17.84 7.42 13.13
C GLU A 149 -18.04 6.31 14.18
N GLY A 150 -19.27 5.79 14.28
CA GLY A 150 -19.59 4.67 15.16
C GLY A 150 -19.22 3.32 14.54
N ALA A 151 -18.86 2.36 15.39
CA ALA A 151 -18.67 0.97 15.00
C ALA A 151 -20.01 0.39 14.47
N PRO A 152 -20.04 -0.20 13.26
CA PRO A 152 -21.25 -0.83 12.74
C PRO A 152 -21.61 -2.09 13.55
N ALA A 153 -22.85 -2.57 13.40
CA ALA A 153 -23.25 -3.85 14.01
C ALA A 153 -22.59 -5.05 13.30
N GLY A 154 -22.53 -6.20 13.98
CA GLY A 154 -22.06 -7.47 13.40
C GLY A 154 -20.55 -7.72 13.49
N GLY A 155 -19.81 -6.85 14.18
CA GLY A 155 -18.40 -7.09 14.50
C GLY A 155 -18.22 -8.10 15.63
N ALA A 156 -17.15 -8.89 15.56
CA ALA A 156 -16.67 -9.69 16.68
C ALA A 156 -15.56 -8.93 17.41
N ALA A 157 -15.45 -9.08 18.73
CA ALA A 157 -14.35 -8.47 19.49
C ALA A 157 -13.00 -8.97 18.94
N ALA A 158 -12.06 -8.04 18.76
CA ALA A 158 -10.70 -8.33 18.32
C ALA A 158 -9.73 -7.36 18.99
N THR A 159 -8.68 -7.91 19.58
CA THR A 159 -7.63 -7.18 20.30
C THR A 159 -6.32 -7.17 19.53
N ALA A 160 -6.09 -8.17 18.67
CA ALA A 160 -4.90 -8.22 17.83
C ALA A 160 -5.12 -8.97 16.51
N VAL A 161 -4.30 -8.66 15.51
CA VAL A 161 -4.12 -9.47 14.30
C VAL A 161 -2.64 -9.70 14.04
N SER A 162 -2.28 -10.92 13.66
CA SER A 162 -0.93 -11.34 13.32
C SER A 162 -0.90 -11.89 11.89
N ILE A 163 0.05 -11.40 11.11
CA ILE A 163 0.22 -11.71 9.69
C ILE A 163 1.65 -12.22 9.53
N PRO A 164 1.85 -13.53 9.28
CA PRO A 164 3.16 -14.15 9.30
C PRO A 164 3.88 -13.92 7.96
N PHE A 165 4.09 -12.66 7.59
CA PHE A 165 4.93 -12.36 6.44
C PHE A 165 6.34 -12.95 6.65
N PRO A 166 6.92 -13.56 5.60
CA PRO A 166 8.20 -14.25 5.69
C PRO A 166 9.40 -13.32 5.94
N LYS A 167 10.61 -13.90 6.02
CA LYS A 167 11.91 -13.19 6.15
C LYS A 167 12.06 -12.34 7.42
N ASN A 168 11.58 -12.83 8.55
CA ASN A 168 11.68 -12.18 9.87
C ASN A 168 11.00 -10.80 9.94
N LEU A 169 10.03 -10.54 9.06
CA LEU A 169 9.17 -9.36 9.14
C LEU A 169 7.70 -9.75 9.42
N PRO A 170 7.41 -10.64 10.41
CA PRO A 170 6.03 -10.84 10.80
C PRO A 170 5.44 -9.51 11.24
N VAL A 171 4.21 -9.28 10.81
CA VAL A 171 3.46 -8.07 11.09
C VAL A 171 2.43 -8.39 12.15
N SER A 172 2.26 -7.49 13.11
CA SER A 172 1.12 -7.54 14.00
C SER A 172 0.52 -6.15 14.20
N TRP A 173 -0.76 -6.15 14.53
CA TRP A 173 -1.48 -4.97 14.95
C TRP A 173 -2.18 -5.27 16.26
N ALA A 174 -2.02 -4.40 17.25
CA ALA A 174 -2.72 -4.48 18.53
C ALA A 174 -3.66 -3.29 18.68
N TYR A 175 -4.89 -3.52 19.12
CA TYR A 175 -5.83 -2.43 19.38
C TYR A 175 -5.48 -1.75 20.70
N ASP A 176 -5.27 -0.44 20.63
CA ASP A 176 -5.12 0.41 21.79
C ASP A 176 -6.43 1.16 22.04
N ALA A 177 -7.17 0.74 23.06
CA ALA A 177 -8.46 1.34 23.42
C ALA A 177 -8.33 2.79 23.89
N GLY A 178 -7.17 3.18 24.44
CA GLY A 178 -6.92 4.54 24.91
C GLY A 178 -6.91 5.57 23.78
N SER A 179 -6.24 5.25 22.66
CA SER A 179 -6.27 6.07 21.45
C SER A 179 -7.39 5.71 20.47
N GLY A 180 -7.99 4.52 20.61
CA GLY A 180 -8.99 3.99 19.69
C GLY A 180 -8.39 3.60 18.32
N ARG A 181 -7.12 3.16 18.31
CA ARG A 181 -6.30 2.92 17.11
C ARG A 181 -5.62 1.56 17.15
N TRP A 182 -5.29 1.03 15.99
CA TRP A 182 -4.46 -0.17 15.86
C TRP A 182 -3.00 0.22 15.76
N LEU A 183 -2.15 -0.28 16.65
CA LEU A 183 -0.72 -0.01 16.70
C LEU A 183 0.05 -1.11 15.95
N ARG A 184 0.91 -0.69 15.02
CA ARG A 184 1.66 -1.61 14.15
C ARG A 184 2.97 -2.05 14.80
N SER A 185 3.27 -3.34 14.68
CA SER A 185 4.58 -3.91 14.95
C SER A 185 5.08 -4.67 13.72
N ILE A 186 6.40 -4.72 13.55
CA ILE A 186 7.09 -5.46 12.50
C ILE A 186 8.33 -6.12 13.08
N GLY A 187 8.59 -7.39 12.74
CA GLY A 187 9.76 -8.10 13.28
C GLY A 187 9.69 -8.26 14.81
N GLY A 188 8.50 -8.25 15.40
CA GLY A 188 8.30 -8.35 16.85
C GLY A 188 8.55 -7.06 17.64
N SER A 189 8.81 -5.93 16.98
CA SER A 189 9.02 -4.63 17.63
C SER A 189 8.05 -3.57 17.11
N ALA A 190 7.83 -2.52 17.91
CA ALA A 190 7.02 -1.37 17.50
C ALA A 190 7.54 -0.80 16.18
N HIS A 191 6.66 -0.67 15.19
CA HIS A 191 7.03 -0.14 13.89
C HIS A 191 6.99 1.39 13.95
N ILE A 192 8.14 2.02 14.17
CA ILE A 192 8.27 3.48 14.27
C ILE A 192 8.29 4.12 12.87
N ASP A 193 7.70 5.30 12.70
CA ASP A 193 7.99 6.18 11.57
C ASP A 193 9.26 6.98 11.88
N LYS A 194 10.29 6.85 11.05
CA LYS A 194 11.59 7.49 11.28
C LYS A 194 11.53 9.02 11.25
N ALA A 195 10.65 9.61 10.45
CA ALA A 195 10.54 11.06 10.33
C ALA A 195 9.76 11.66 11.51
N GLU A 196 8.73 10.96 11.97
CA GLU A 196 7.83 11.46 13.02
C GLU A 196 8.22 11.00 14.44
N GLY A 197 9.06 9.95 14.56
CA GLY A 197 9.46 9.36 15.84
C GLY A 197 8.33 8.68 16.61
N LYS A 198 7.20 8.38 15.94
CA LYS A 198 6.00 7.77 16.54
C LYS A 198 5.75 6.39 15.96
N GLN A 199 5.18 5.50 16.77
CA GLN A 199 4.72 4.21 16.27
C GLN A 199 3.61 4.41 15.22
N LEU A 200 3.71 3.68 14.12
CA LEU A 200 2.69 3.65 13.08
C LEU A 200 1.39 3.10 13.66
N SER A 201 0.29 3.76 13.34
CA SER A 201 -1.05 3.34 13.75
C SER A 201 -2.07 3.53 12.63
N ALA A 202 -3.20 2.84 12.73
CA ALA A 202 -4.29 2.91 11.78
C ALA A 202 -5.66 3.03 12.48
N ALA A 203 -6.60 3.71 11.84
CA ALA A 203 -8.02 3.64 12.24
C ALA A 203 -8.59 2.29 11.80
N ASN A 204 -8.18 1.84 10.62
CA ASN A 204 -8.61 0.59 10.02
C ASN A 204 -7.40 -0.25 9.61
N VAL A 205 -7.40 -1.52 9.97
CA VAL A 205 -6.53 -2.53 9.35
C VAL A 205 -7.41 -3.40 8.47
N VAL A 206 -7.14 -3.45 7.18
CA VAL A 206 -7.93 -4.21 6.21
C VAL A 206 -7.07 -5.33 5.66
N VAL A 207 -7.38 -6.57 6.04
CA VAL A 207 -6.70 -7.75 5.51
C VAL A 207 -7.46 -8.22 4.26
N LEU A 208 -6.77 -8.24 3.13
CA LEU A 208 -7.32 -8.67 1.84
C LEU A 208 -6.69 -9.99 1.45
N THR A 209 -7.49 -11.05 1.36
CA THR A 209 -7.04 -12.30 0.76
C THR A 209 -7.19 -12.20 -0.75
N VAL A 210 -6.07 -12.18 -1.47
CA VAL A 210 -6.01 -11.88 -2.91
C VAL A 210 -5.23 -12.96 -3.62
N ASN A 211 -5.71 -13.41 -4.79
CA ASN A 211 -4.96 -14.35 -5.60
C ASN A 211 -3.64 -13.72 -6.08
N THR A 212 -2.55 -14.49 -5.99
CA THR A 212 -1.22 -14.05 -6.43
C THR A 212 -0.58 -15.06 -7.36
N VAL A 213 -0.01 -14.60 -8.48
CA VAL A 213 0.60 -15.46 -9.49
C VAL A 213 2.07 -15.08 -9.66
N GLN A 214 2.97 -16.07 -9.58
CA GLN A 214 4.36 -15.88 -9.99
C GLN A 214 4.45 -15.84 -11.51
N THR A 215 5.11 -14.82 -12.04
CA THR A 215 5.29 -14.62 -13.48
C THR A 215 6.65 -15.16 -13.94
N LEU A 216 6.90 -15.13 -15.24
CA LEU A 216 8.20 -15.47 -15.82
C LEU A 216 9.19 -14.29 -15.89
N ILE A 217 8.88 -13.19 -15.19
CA ILE A 217 9.70 -11.97 -15.20
C ILE A 217 10.66 -11.99 -13.98
N PRO A 218 11.98 -12.07 -14.17
CA PRO A 218 12.92 -11.95 -13.05
C PRO A 218 13.02 -10.49 -12.58
N GLU A 219 12.80 -10.25 -11.28
CA GLU A 219 12.93 -8.94 -10.63
C GLU A 219 14.37 -8.62 -10.21
N GLN A 220 15.26 -9.61 -10.26
CA GLN A 220 16.68 -9.48 -9.95
C GLN A 220 17.52 -10.36 -10.88
N GLY A 221 18.54 -9.78 -11.53
CA GLY A 221 19.35 -10.51 -12.50
C GLY A 221 18.58 -10.81 -13.80
N THR A 222 19.07 -11.79 -14.57
CA THR A 222 18.51 -12.14 -15.90
C THR A 222 17.87 -13.53 -15.95
N GLN A 223 17.95 -14.30 -14.87
CA GLN A 223 17.41 -15.66 -14.77
C GLN A 223 16.52 -15.80 -13.55
N LEU A 224 15.49 -16.66 -13.66
CA LEU A 224 14.64 -17.00 -12.53
C LEU A 224 15.37 -17.91 -11.56
N THR A 225 15.28 -17.61 -10.27
CA THR A 225 15.68 -18.53 -9.21
C THR A 225 14.55 -19.51 -8.93
N SER A 226 14.89 -20.71 -8.45
CA SER A 226 13.91 -21.74 -8.09
C SER A 226 13.45 -21.61 -6.63
N GLY A 227 12.32 -22.24 -6.32
CA GLY A 227 11.78 -22.34 -4.96
C GLY A 227 10.68 -21.32 -4.62
N PRO A 228 10.10 -21.43 -3.42
CA PRO A 228 8.92 -20.65 -3.02
C PRO A 228 9.21 -19.14 -2.92
N CYS A 229 10.45 -18.78 -2.63
CA CYS A 229 10.94 -17.41 -2.52
C CYS A 229 11.82 -17.04 -3.71
N SER A 230 11.37 -17.37 -4.92
CA SER A 230 12.04 -17.01 -6.17
C SER A 230 12.09 -15.49 -6.37
N ASN A 231 12.97 -15.04 -7.27
CA ASN A 231 13.02 -13.66 -7.75
C ASN A 231 11.95 -13.33 -8.81
N ALA A 232 10.97 -14.21 -9.02
CA ALA A 232 9.89 -13.98 -9.96
C ALA A 232 9.02 -12.79 -9.52
N SER A 233 8.67 -11.91 -10.46
CA SER A 233 7.66 -10.88 -10.22
C SER A 233 6.33 -11.54 -9.87
N VAL A 234 5.63 -10.96 -8.90
CA VAL A 234 4.34 -11.43 -8.40
C VAL A 234 3.25 -10.52 -8.94
N GLU A 235 2.30 -11.09 -9.66
CA GLU A 235 1.05 -10.42 -10.01
C GLU A 235 0.05 -10.58 -8.86
N VAL A 236 -0.44 -9.46 -8.35
CA VAL A 236 -1.45 -9.40 -7.30
C VAL A 236 -2.76 -9.00 -7.95
N GLN A 237 -3.72 -9.93 -7.97
CA GLN A 237 -4.94 -9.80 -8.78
C GLN A 237 -6.03 -9.04 -8.02
N LEU A 238 -5.94 -7.70 -7.99
CA LEU A 238 -6.91 -6.82 -7.33
C LEU A 238 -8.18 -6.59 -8.18
N TRP A 239 -8.70 -7.62 -8.82
CA TRP A 239 -9.95 -7.62 -9.59
C TRP A 239 -10.72 -8.91 -9.32
N GLY A 240 -12.02 -8.90 -9.60
CA GLY A 240 -12.96 -9.90 -9.14
C GLY A 240 -13.34 -9.65 -7.69
N ARG A 241 -13.21 -10.67 -6.84
CA ARG A 241 -13.58 -10.60 -5.43
C ARG A 241 -12.79 -11.58 -4.58
N GLY A 242 -12.74 -11.34 -3.28
CA GLY A 242 -12.13 -12.26 -2.33
C GLY A 242 -12.45 -11.90 -0.89
N PRO A 243 -12.08 -12.75 0.08
CA PRO A 243 -12.30 -12.48 1.49
C PRO A 243 -11.61 -11.19 1.95
N ALA A 244 -12.31 -10.41 2.76
CA ALA A 244 -11.79 -9.23 3.43
C ALA A 244 -12.12 -9.29 4.93
N ARG A 245 -11.15 -8.92 5.76
CA ARG A 245 -11.35 -8.72 7.20
C ARG A 245 -11.00 -7.29 7.55
N ILE A 246 -11.97 -6.55 8.07
CA ILE A 246 -11.79 -5.15 8.46
C ILE A 246 -11.71 -5.08 9.97
N LEU A 247 -10.58 -4.60 10.49
CA LEU A 247 -10.37 -4.37 11.90
C LEU A 247 -10.48 -2.86 12.20
N ARG A 248 -11.43 -2.50 13.06
CA ARG A 248 -11.69 -1.13 13.53
C ARG A 248 -12.36 -1.20 14.89
N ASP A 249 -12.14 -0.19 15.73
CA ASP A 249 -12.86 -0.04 17.02
C ASP A 249 -12.82 -1.30 17.91
N GLY A 250 -11.66 -1.98 17.98
CA GLY A 250 -11.47 -3.19 18.80
C GLY A 250 -12.31 -4.38 18.33
N GLN A 251 -12.69 -4.39 17.05
CA GLN A 251 -13.52 -5.42 16.45
C GLN A 251 -12.98 -5.83 15.08
N VAL A 252 -13.34 -7.04 14.65
CA VAL A 252 -13.17 -7.54 13.29
C VAL A 252 -14.53 -7.74 12.63
N TYR A 253 -14.63 -7.35 11.37
CA TYR A 253 -15.77 -7.57 10.49
C TYR A 253 -15.33 -8.46 9.34
N GLU A 254 -15.97 -9.62 9.20
CA GLU A 254 -15.78 -10.54 8.09
C GLU A 254 -16.62 -10.06 6.89
N GLY A 255 -16.05 -10.13 5.68
CA GLY A 255 -16.72 -9.71 4.47
C GLY A 255 -15.93 -10.06 3.21
N GLN A 256 -16.20 -9.34 2.14
CA GLN A 256 -15.55 -9.49 0.85
C GLN A 256 -15.06 -8.14 0.31
N TRP A 257 -13.92 -8.14 -0.36
CA TRP A 257 -13.58 -7.08 -1.30
C TRP A 257 -14.14 -7.45 -2.68
N VAL A 258 -14.64 -6.46 -3.41
CA VAL A 258 -15.17 -6.63 -4.76
C VAL A 258 -14.67 -5.51 -5.68
N ARG A 259 -14.29 -5.88 -6.89
CA ARG A 259 -13.90 -5.02 -8.02
C ARG A 259 -14.10 -5.82 -9.31
N GLU A 260 -15.32 -5.81 -9.85
CA GLU A 260 -15.72 -6.65 -11.01
C GLU A 260 -14.90 -6.42 -12.29
N GLY A 261 -14.22 -5.27 -12.39
CA GLY A 261 -13.35 -4.93 -13.51
C GLY A 261 -12.40 -3.81 -13.13
N ARG A 262 -11.52 -3.44 -14.06
CA ARG A 262 -10.46 -2.46 -13.85
C ARG A 262 -10.98 -1.09 -13.37
N ASP A 263 -12.02 -0.59 -14.01
CA ASP A 263 -12.62 0.72 -13.67
C ASP A 263 -13.86 0.60 -12.76
N ALA A 264 -14.17 -0.63 -12.32
CA ALA A 264 -15.30 -0.87 -11.43
C ALA A 264 -14.98 -0.37 -10.01
N PRO A 265 -16.01 0.03 -9.24
CA PRO A 265 -15.82 0.41 -7.85
C PRO A 265 -15.11 -0.68 -7.03
N PHE A 266 -14.06 -0.30 -6.28
CA PHE A 266 -13.44 -1.15 -5.27
C PHE A 266 -14.19 -0.99 -3.95
N ARG A 267 -14.96 -2.01 -3.56
CA ARG A 267 -15.84 -1.95 -2.38
C ARG A 267 -15.50 -3.04 -1.36
N PHE A 268 -15.85 -2.76 -0.11
CA PHE A 268 -15.93 -3.76 0.96
C PHE A 268 -17.38 -4.03 1.27
N VAL A 269 -17.79 -5.30 1.24
CA VAL A 269 -19.18 -5.69 1.42
C VAL A 269 -19.33 -6.84 2.40
N ASP A 270 -20.48 -6.92 3.07
CA ASP A 270 -20.88 -8.07 3.86
C ASP A 270 -21.40 -9.23 2.98
N ASP A 271 -21.85 -10.30 3.61
CA ASP A 271 -22.45 -11.47 2.96
C ASP A 271 -23.76 -11.17 2.20
N GLN A 272 -24.41 -10.05 2.51
CA GLN A 272 -25.61 -9.53 1.86
C GLN A 272 -25.29 -8.52 0.75
N GLY A 273 -24.01 -8.20 0.50
CA GLY A 273 -23.57 -7.24 -0.51
C GLY A 273 -23.71 -5.76 -0.09
N ARG A 274 -23.98 -5.49 1.18
CA ARG A 274 -24.07 -4.13 1.74
C ARG A 274 -22.66 -3.63 2.09
N ASP A 275 -22.42 -2.34 1.91
CA ASP A 275 -21.10 -1.75 2.19
C ASP A 275 -20.74 -1.90 3.68
N LEU A 276 -19.53 -2.41 3.95
CA LEU A 276 -18.93 -2.41 5.29
C LEU A 276 -18.18 -1.08 5.49
N PRO A 277 -18.64 -0.19 6.38
CA PRO A 277 -18.05 1.13 6.51
C PRO A 277 -16.74 1.11 7.30
N LEU A 278 -15.75 1.84 6.80
CA LEU A 278 -14.50 2.12 7.49
C LEU A 278 -14.69 3.20 8.56
N LYS A 279 -13.83 3.22 9.57
CA LYS A 279 -13.72 4.34 10.51
C LYS A 279 -13.06 5.53 9.79
N PRO A 280 -13.56 6.76 9.93
CA PRO A 280 -12.83 7.95 9.50
C PRO A 280 -11.39 7.96 10.04
N GLY A 281 -10.44 8.25 9.15
CA GLY A 281 -9.00 8.19 9.42
C GLY A 281 -8.25 7.25 8.48
N ASN A 282 -6.95 7.13 8.69
CA ASN A 282 -6.09 6.34 7.80
C ASN A 282 -6.36 4.82 7.88
N SER A 283 -6.10 4.15 6.76
CA SER A 283 -6.31 2.71 6.61
C SER A 283 -5.03 1.99 6.16
N TRP A 284 -4.80 0.79 6.68
CA TRP A 284 -3.70 -0.07 6.25
C TRP A 284 -4.24 -1.33 5.60
N TRP A 285 -3.96 -1.50 4.31
CA TRP A 285 -4.28 -2.69 3.56
C TRP A 285 -3.14 -3.69 3.67
N GLN A 286 -3.48 -4.89 4.12
CA GLN A 286 -2.59 -6.01 4.27
C GLN A 286 -2.99 -7.06 3.23
N ILE A 287 -2.35 -7.04 2.07
CA ILE A 287 -2.65 -8.00 1.01
C ILE A 287 -1.91 -9.29 1.32
N VAL A 288 -2.65 -10.39 1.38
CA VAL A 288 -2.12 -11.71 1.67
C VAL A 288 -2.60 -12.72 0.62
N PRO A 289 -1.73 -13.62 0.13
CA PRO A 289 -2.16 -14.78 -0.66
C PRO A 289 -3.08 -15.69 0.17
N PRO A 290 -3.92 -16.54 -0.46
CA PRO A 290 -4.78 -17.49 0.25
C PRO A 290 -4.03 -18.50 1.13
N SER A 291 -2.75 -18.72 0.86
CA SER A 291 -1.88 -19.63 1.62
C SER A 291 -1.33 -19.03 2.92
N VAL A 292 -1.61 -17.77 3.23
CA VAL A 292 -1.11 -17.10 4.44
C VAL A 292 -2.15 -17.19 5.55
N ASP A 293 -1.78 -17.86 6.63
CA ASP A 293 -2.61 -18.00 7.82
C ASP A 293 -2.54 -16.73 8.69
N VAL A 294 -3.55 -15.88 8.57
CA VAL A 294 -3.69 -14.67 9.41
C VAL A 294 -4.54 -15.00 10.63
N THR A 295 -3.98 -14.76 11.80
CA THR A 295 -4.62 -15.04 13.10
C THR A 295 -5.16 -13.76 13.71
N ILE A 296 -6.40 -13.81 14.20
CA ILE A 296 -7.05 -12.71 14.94
C ILE A 296 -7.38 -13.22 16.34
N GLN A 297 -7.14 -12.38 17.35
CA GLN A 297 -7.35 -12.67 18.77
C GLN A 297 -8.43 -11.77 19.35
#